data_AF-A0A2S8F2S8-F1
#
_entry.id   AF-A0A2S8F2S8-F1
#
_cell.length_a   1.000
_cell.length_b   1.000
_cell.length_c   1.000
_cell.angle_alpha   90.00
_cell.angle_beta   90.00
_cell.angle_gamma   90.00
#
_symmetry.space_group_name_H-M   'P 1'
#
loop_
_entity.id
_entity.type
_entity.pdbx_description
1 polymer ?
#
loop_
_entity_poly.entity_id
_entity_poly.type
_entity_poly.pdbx_seq_one_letter_code
_entity_poly.pdbx_strand_id
1 'polypeptide(L)'
;MIWRCNVSADCLDWTQKLPRTLTCFLALMTTSLYINMSITNAAETTPTKTKAYVWDHIDSWTSQFGSAAMLSEAGFDVQPLPMDRSPWGLSGLVFIGSFASEDRDYKRYMEKYAEDLYKFVDDGNVLVQMTQADQTESRPPFLPTTLEARRCDTDTAEVHVLSPSHTLIKDFPVRDGKLALNQERLGWETYNLQSGFEVILSSDADASFPVLLEGAYGQGRIVLAAMHLDKLLDAKGNRVAGPQRESLAKHFAKNLLAHVQDVDARRAKAIEVTLAPRVQRSFVKGSWTLALLPDTQVYSVRFPGLFSAQTAWLRAHAKERNIRYVLHLGDITDNNAPVEWQRAAESMRLLEGHVPYALVPGNHDYGPSGDASTRETYLNQYFSFDDTAQMPTFGGAYEEKKLDNTYHLFEVGQQKWIIITLEWGPRDEVVAWANEVMSKHPDRKGILITHAYMYSDSRRYDHTDKVHKSHWNPHDYRTPSGVNDGQELWDKLVRKHNFVFTFNGHVLNDGTGYRADRNDAGQFVHQILANYQMRELGGGGYLRLVEFDPDGNTVYMLAYSPLHDRYMLEGDHTFTIRLDQPPADQPEVDRAAVVAPSRVSAPKALSQGDKQRRTGHEIKATQ
;
A
#
# COMPACT_ATOMS: atom_id res chain seq x y z
N MET A 1 45.85 24.40 34.82
CA MET A 1 46.32 23.00 34.93
C MET A 1 45.54 22.21 33.89
N ILE A 2 46.05 21.99 32.65
CA ILE A 2 47.14 21.07 32.23
C ILE A 2 46.77 19.65 32.68
N TRP A 3 46.45 18.69 31.80
CA TRP A 3 47.29 17.97 30.82
C TRP A 3 46.39 17.41 29.69
N ARG A 4 46.60 17.54 28.36
CA ARG A 4 47.70 17.16 27.44
C ARG A 4 48.13 15.68 27.49
N CYS A 5 47.86 14.96 26.40
CA CYS A 5 48.94 14.35 25.59
C CYS A 5 48.50 14.14 24.12
N ASN A 6 49.36 14.61 23.20
CA ASN A 6 49.30 14.63 21.74
C ASN A 6 49.98 13.36 21.17
N VAL A 7 49.47 12.67 20.12
CA VAL A 7 49.58 12.88 18.63
C VAL A 7 50.90 12.39 17.98
N SER A 8 50.68 11.71 16.82
CA SER A 8 51.53 11.35 15.64
C SER A 8 52.53 10.19 15.80
N ALA A 9 52.44 9.08 15.04
CA ALA A 9 52.44 8.82 13.58
C ALA A 9 53.87 8.58 13.05
N ASP A 10 54.18 7.34 12.64
CA ASP A 10 54.52 6.98 11.24
C ASP A 10 55.18 5.59 11.08
N CYS A 11 54.67 4.89 10.05
CA CYS A 11 55.27 3.97 9.09
C CYS A 11 56.45 3.04 9.45
N LEU A 12 56.25 1.73 9.18
CA LEU A 12 57.32 0.88 8.67
C LEU A 12 56.80 -0.22 7.72
N ASP A 13 57.30 -0.09 6.50
CA ASP A 13 57.28 -0.99 5.34
C ASP A 13 58.01 -2.32 5.64
N TRP A 14 57.48 -3.45 5.16
CA TRP A 14 58.18 -4.73 5.17
C TRP A 14 57.99 -5.49 3.86
N THR A 15 59.07 -5.46 3.09
CA THR A 15 59.33 -6.27 1.91
C THR A 15 59.92 -7.63 2.30
N GLN A 16 59.38 -8.69 1.68
CA GLN A 16 59.98 -9.96 1.24
C GLN A 16 60.85 -10.82 2.18
N LYS A 17 60.51 -12.13 2.26
CA LYS A 17 61.40 -13.25 1.82
C LYS A 17 60.71 -14.62 1.89
N LEU A 18 60.56 -15.26 0.72
CA LEU A 18 60.34 -16.70 0.49
C LEU A 18 61.67 -17.37 0.09
N PRO A 19 61.92 -18.65 0.40
CA PRO A 19 63.11 -19.35 -0.07
C PRO A 19 62.89 -20.11 -1.39
N ARG A 20 64.01 -20.22 -2.13
CA ARG A 20 64.23 -20.76 -3.48
C ARG A 20 64.73 -22.21 -3.44
N THR A 21 64.47 -22.95 -4.53
CA THR A 21 65.42 -23.79 -5.30
C THR A 21 64.72 -24.16 -6.64
N LEU A 22 64.98 -23.52 -7.79
CA LEU A 22 66.02 -23.80 -8.84
C LEU A 22 66.04 -25.28 -9.29
N THR A 23 65.92 -25.67 -10.57
CA THR A 23 66.72 -25.32 -11.78
C THR A 23 66.00 -25.98 -12.99
N CYS A 24 65.81 -25.37 -14.18
CA CYS A 24 66.76 -25.32 -15.31
C CYS A 24 66.16 -24.52 -16.48
N PHE A 25 66.99 -23.71 -17.14
CA PHE A 25 66.73 -22.95 -18.37
C PHE A 25 67.99 -23.02 -19.25
N LEU A 26 67.81 -23.20 -20.55
CA LEU A 26 68.66 -22.86 -21.74
C LEU A 26 68.28 -23.88 -22.85
N ALA A 27 68.19 -23.61 -24.15
CA ALA A 27 68.32 -22.46 -25.02
C ALA A 27 67.82 -22.92 -26.41
N LEU A 28 67.25 -22.03 -27.25
CA LEU A 28 67.45 -21.96 -28.71
C LEU A 28 66.45 -20.97 -29.34
N MET A 29 66.91 -19.75 -29.56
CA MET A 29 66.45 -18.91 -30.68
C MET A 29 67.45 -19.11 -31.83
N THR A 30 66.96 -19.29 -33.06
CA THR A 30 67.38 -18.49 -34.23
C THR A 30 66.54 -18.85 -35.47
N THR A 31 66.14 -17.79 -36.19
CA THR A 31 65.89 -17.68 -37.63
C THR A 31 64.76 -18.47 -38.30
N SER A 32 63.68 -17.74 -38.66
CA SER A 32 63.41 -17.44 -40.08
C SER A 32 62.41 -16.29 -40.21
N LEU A 33 62.94 -15.14 -40.62
CA LEU A 33 62.22 -13.98 -41.10
C LEU A 33 61.95 -14.24 -42.60
N TYR A 34 60.71 -14.51 -42.99
CA TYR A 34 60.27 -14.30 -44.37
C TYR A 34 59.06 -13.37 -44.35
N ILE A 35 59.33 -12.17 -44.83
CA ILE A 35 58.37 -11.13 -45.18
C ILE A 35 57.39 -11.74 -46.18
N ASN A 36 56.10 -11.68 -45.88
CA ASN A 36 55.08 -11.68 -46.91
C ASN A 36 54.22 -10.42 -46.71
N MET A 37 54.56 -9.37 -47.45
CA MET A 37 53.66 -8.26 -47.72
C MET A 37 52.47 -8.85 -48.48
N SER A 38 51.32 -8.94 -47.82
CA SER A 38 50.03 -9.01 -48.49
C SER A 38 49.12 -8.03 -47.79
N ILE A 39 49.00 -6.87 -48.44
CA ILE A 39 47.96 -5.89 -48.19
C ILE A 39 46.65 -6.62 -48.47
N THR A 40 45.97 -7.09 -47.43
CA THR A 40 44.57 -7.48 -47.49
C THR A 40 43.76 -6.36 -46.86
N ASN A 41 42.99 -5.69 -47.71
CA ASN A 41 41.98 -4.70 -47.39
C ASN A 41 41.31 -4.99 -46.04
N ALA A 42 41.43 -4.06 -45.10
CA ALA A 42 40.40 -3.89 -44.10
C ALA A 42 39.11 -3.59 -44.87
N ALA A 43 38.27 -4.61 -45.06
CA ALA A 43 36.89 -4.37 -45.37
C ALA A 43 36.36 -3.50 -44.22
N GLU A 44 35.95 -2.28 -44.53
CA GLU A 44 35.10 -1.50 -43.63
C GLU A 44 33.88 -2.38 -43.34
N THR A 45 33.91 -3.09 -42.20
CA THR A 45 32.74 -3.80 -41.71
C THR A 45 31.74 -2.73 -41.35
N THR A 46 30.74 -2.54 -42.20
CA THR A 46 29.56 -1.73 -41.88
C THR A 46 29.12 -2.11 -40.46
N PRO A 47 29.03 -1.17 -39.51
CA PRO A 47 28.63 -1.50 -38.16
C PRO A 47 27.30 -2.24 -38.20
N THR A 48 27.28 -3.46 -37.64
CA THR A 48 26.05 -4.26 -37.53
C THR A 48 25.04 -3.46 -36.74
N LYS A 49 23.92 -3.12 -37.38
CA LYS A 49 22.81 -2.41 -36.73
C LYS A 49 22.32 -3.21 -35.52
N THR A 50 22.00 -2.51 -34.45
CA THR A 50 21.37 -3.10 -33.25
C THR A 50 20.01 -3.68 -33.64
N LYS A 51 19.79 -4.96 -33.35
CA LYS A 51 18.53 -5.65 -33.66
C LYS A 51 17.43 -5.28 -32.66
N ALA A 52 16.20 -5.18 -33.15
CA ALA A 52 15.00 -5.02 -32.33
C ALA A 52 13.92 -6.01 -32.77
N TYR A 53 13.44 -6.82 -31.84
CA TYR A 53 12.37 -7.81 -32.05
C TYR A 53 11.08 -7.27 -31.46
N VAL A 54 10.11 -6.96 -32.32
CA VAL A 54 8.95 -6.14 -31.95
C VAL A 54 7.68 -6.98 -31.97
N TRP A 55 6.90 -6.87 -30.89
CA TRP A 55 5.48 -7.23 -30.87
C TRP A 55 4.67 -5.93 -30.95
N ASP A 56 4.07 -5.66 -32.11
CA ASP A 56 3.22 -4.49 -32.35
C ASP A 56 1.79 -4.97 -32.58
N HIS A 57 0.81 -4.39 -31.87
CA HIS A 57 -0.58 -4.81 -31.90
C HIS A 57 -1.51 -3.61 -32.13
N ILE A 58 -2.49 -3.78 -33.01
CA ILE A 58 -3.56 -2.80 -33.22
C ILE A 58 -4.71 -3.18 -32.28
N ASP A 59 -4.78 -2.51 -31.14
CA ASP A 59 -5.79 -2.76 -30.11
C ASP A 59 -7.14 -2.10 -30.43
N SER A 60 -8.19 -2.56 -29.75
CA SER A 60 -9.56 -2.05 -29.91
C SER A 60 -9.79 -0.65 -29.34
N TRP A 61 -8.92 -0.16 -28.45
CA TRP A 61 -9.11 1.11 -27.74
C TRP A 61 -8.60 2.29 -28.57
N THR A 62 -7.42 2.15 -29.13
CA THR A 62 -6.73 3.20 -29.88
C THR A 62 -6.82 3.01 -31.39
N SER A 63 -7.00 1.77 -31.87
CA SER A 63 -6.90 1.39 -33.28
C SER A 63 -5.59 1.86 -33.94
N GLN A 64 -4.51 1.94 -33.15
CA GLN A 64 -3.21 2.46 -33.55
C GLN A 64 -2.07 1.47 -33.27
N PHE A 65 -0.96 1.65 -33.97
CA PHE A 65 0.32 0.94 -33.79
C PHE A 65 1.49 1.86 -34.15
N GLY A 66 2.72 1.36 -34.19
CA GLY A 66 3.85 2.15 -34.68
C GLY A 66 5.20 1.87 -34.02
N SER A 67 5.28 0.88 -33.13
CA SER A 67 6.53 0.45 -32.48
C SER A 67 7.62 0.16 -33.51
N ALA A 68 7.30 -0.59 -34.56
CA ALA A 68 8.27 -0.98 -35.59
C ALA A 68 8.79 0.23 -36.39
N ALA A 69 7.90 1.16 -36.77
CA ALA A 69 8.26 2.37 -37.50
C ALA A 69 9.13 3.30 -36.63
N MET A 70 8.73 3.50 -35.38
CA MET A 70 9.44 4.32 -34.40
C MET A 70 10.89 3.84 -34.20
N LEU A 71 11.09 2.54 -34.02
CA LEU A 71 12.43 1.96 -33.81
C LEU A 71 13.27 1.96 -35.11
N SER A 72 12.65 1.68 -36.26
CA SER A 72 13.34 1.73 -37.55
C SER A 72 13.86 3.15 -37.86
N GLU A 73 13.07 4.18 -37.56
CA GLU A 73 13.45 5.60 -37.74
C GLU A 73 14.59 6.03 -36.81
N ALA A 74 14.70 5.40 -35.63
CA ALA A 74 15.82 5.60 -34.72
C ALA A 74 17.11 4.89 -35.17
N GLY A 75 17.02 3.90 -36.06
CA GLY A 75 18.17 3.21 -36.65
C GLY A 75 18.33 1.73 -36.27
N PHE A 76 17.35 1.13 -35.60
CA PHE A 76 17.34 -0.30 -35.32
C PHE A 76 17.17 -1.15 -36.59
N ASP A 77 17.71 -2.37 -36.58
CA ASP A 77 17.33 -3.44 -37.50
C ASP A 77 16.10 -4.16 -36.93
N VAL A 78 14.91 -3.76 -37.39
CA VAL A 78 13.62 -4.19 -36.83
C VAL A 78 13.14 -5.49 -37.46
N GLN A 79 12.82 -6.46 -36.61
CA GLN A 79 12.26 -7.76 -36.98
C GLN A 79 11.01 -8.03 -36.12
N PRO A 80 10.02 -8.79 -36.61
CA PRO A 80 8.94 -9.28 -35.75
C PRO A 80 9.51 -10.18 -34.64
N LEU A 81 8.95 -10.10 -33.44
CA LEU A 81 9.25 -11.07 -32.38
C LEU A 81 8.79 -12.48 -32.84
N PRO A 82 9.65 -13.51 -32.78
CA PRO A 82 9.26 -14.85 -33.19
C PRO A 82 8.26 -15.43 -32.18
N MET A 83 7.05 -15.70 -32.65
CA MET A 83 5.92 -16.15 -31.82
C MET A 83 5.89 -17.68 -31.59
N ASP A 84 6.63 -18.42 -32.42
CA ASP A 84 6.61 -19.88 -32.49
C ASP A 84 7.77 -20.55 -31.72
N ARG A 85 8.79 -19.79 -31.31
CA ARG A 85 9.97 -20.28 -30.59
C ARG A 85 10.35 -19.37 -29.43
N SER A 86 11.22 -19.86 -28.56
CA SER A 86 11.74 -19.12 -27.42
C SER A 86 12.46 -17.83 -27.88
N PRO A 87 12.32 -16.72 -27.13
CA PRO A 87 13.11 -15.50 -27.32
C PRO A 87 14.56 -15.65 -26.81
N TRP A 88 14.87 -16.74 -26.11
CA TRP A 88 16.23 -17.01 -25.65
C TRP A 88 17.18 -17.23 -26.84
N GLY A 89 18.37 -16.63 -26.77
CA GLY A 89 19.35 -16.61 -27.86
C GLY A 89 19.17 -15.47 -28.87
N LEU A 90 18.14 -14.63 -28.73
CA LEU A 90 18.08 -13.33 -29.41
C LEU A 90 19.08 -12.35 -28.76
N SER A 91 19.40 -11.26 -29.48
CA SER A 91 20.33 -10.23 -29.00
C SER A 91 19.85 -8.83 -29.33
N GLY A 92 20.15 -7.84 -28.48
CA GLY A 92 19.79 -6.44 -28.67
C GLY A 92 18.54 -6.07 -27.88
N LEU A 93 17.42 -5.83 -28.57
CA LEU A 93 16.18 -5.35 -27.99
C LEU A 93 15.01 -6.32 -28.26
N VAL A 94 14.25 -6.67 -27.23
CA VAL A 94 12.85 -7.12 -27.38
C VAL A 94 11.95 -5.97 -26.98
N PHE A 95 11.00 -5.61 -27.83
CA PHE A 95 10.08 -4.49 -27.61
C PHE A 95 8.63 -4.96 -27.72
N ILE A 96 7.93 -4.97 -26.60
CA ILE A 96 6.50 -5.28 -26.51
C ILE A 96 5.74 -3.95 -26.52
N GLY A 97 5.03 -3.70 -27.62
CA GLY A 97 4.29 -2.45 -27.85
C GLY A 97 3.08 -2.28 -26.93
N SER A 98 2.50 -1.09 -26.98
CA SER A 98 1.36 -0.72 -26.15
C SER A 98 0.14 -1.55 -26.49
N PHE A 99 -0.55 -2.06 -25.46
CA PHE A 99 -1.72 -2.95 -25.53
C PHE A 99 -1.47 -4.26 -26.30
N ALA A 100 -0.23 -4.75 -26.32
CA ALA A 100 0.07 -6.09 -26.83
C ALA A 100 -0.61 -7.20 -26.02
N SER A 101 -0.94 -6.96 -24.74
CA SER A 101 -1.67 -7.89 -23.87
C SER A 101 -3.09 -8.20 -24.35
N GLU A 102 -3.68 -7.32 -25.17
CA GLU A 102 -4.98 -7.53 -25.81
C GLU A 102 -4.91 -8.52 -26.99
N ASP A 103 -3.71 -8.83 -27.47
CA ASP A 103 -3.53 -9.86 -28.49
C ASP A 103 -3.89 -11.24 -27.93
N ARG A 104 -4.75 -11.96 -28.64
CA ARG A 104 -5.15 -13.33 -28.30
C ARG A 104 -3.97 -14.30 -28.13
N ASP A 105 -2.83 -14.02 -28.77
CA ASP A 105 -1.64 -14.87 -28.68
C ASP A 105 -0.69 -14.45 -27.54
N TYR A 106 -0.90 -13.29 -26.91
CA TYR A 106 -0.09 -12.78 -25.81
C TYR A 106 -0.05 -13.71 -24.62
N LYS A 107 -1.24 -14.04 -24.09
CA LYS A 107 -1.35 -14.91 -22.92
C LYS A 107 -0.67 -16.26 -23.15
N ARG A 108 -0.88 -16.86 -24.32
CA ARG A 108 -0.29 -18.15 -24.71
C ARG A 108 1.23 -18.06 -24.81
N TYR A 109 1.75 -16.96 -25.35
CA TYR A 109 3.19 -16.74 -25.45
C TYR A 109 3.81 -16.57 -24.06
N MET A 110 3.20 -15.76 -23.19
CA MET A 110 3.69 -15.53 -21.83
C MET A 110 3.63 -16.81 -20.97
N GLU A 111 2.57 -17.60 -21.07
CA GLU A 111 2.47 -18.92 -20.42
C GLU A 111 3.63 -19.85 -20.79
N LYS A 112 4.18 -19.71 -22.01
CA LYS A 112 5.24 -20.59 -22.52
C LYS A 112 6.65 -20.02 -22.33
N TYR A 113 6.82 -18.71 -22.48
CA TYR A 113 8.14 -18.07 -22.66
C TYR A 113 8.40 -16.88 -21.75
N ALA A 114 7.54 -16.57 -20.77
CA ALA A 114 7.79 -15.48 -19.83
C ALA A 114 9.15 -15.62 -19.11
N GLU A 115 9.53 -16.85 -18.72
CA GLU A 115 10.85 -17.08 -18.10
C GLU A 115 12.01 -16.87 -19.08
N ASP A 116 11.81 -17.20 -20.35
CA ASP A 116 12.84 -17.07 -21.37
C ASP A 116 13.06 -15.60 -21.76
N LEU A 117 12.07 -14.74 -21.58
CA LEU A 117 12.21 -13.29 -21.76
C LEU A 117 13.20 -12.69 -20.74
N TYR A 118 13.14 -13.07 -19.47
CA TYR A 118 14.14 -12.58 -18.53
C TYR A 118 15.49 -13.30 -18.65
N LYS A 119 15.56 -14.54 -19.16
CA LYS A 119 16.85 -15.16 -19.56
C LYS A 119 17.50 -14.41 -20.72
N PHE A 120 16.71 -13.96 -21.70
CA PHE A 120 17.18 -13.06 -22.74
C PHE A 120 17.77 -11.76 -22.14
N VAL A 121 17.16 -11.22 -21.09
CA VAL A 121 17.71 -10.07 -20.36
C VAL A 121 19.01 -10.45 -19.63
N ASP A 122 19.10 -11.61 -18.99
CA ASP A 122 20.29 -12.08 -18.25
C ASP A 122 21.55 -12.13 -19.14
N ASP A 123 21.39 -12.48 -20.43
CA ASP A 123 22.44 -12.45 -21.46
C ASP A 123 22.94 -11.02 -21.80
N GLY A 124 22.39 -10.01 -21.13
CA GLY A 124 22.81 -8.62 -21.23
C GLY A 124 22.15 -7.87 -22.37
N ASN A 125 20.88 -8.18 -22.61
CA ASN A 125 20.02 -7.50 -23.58
C ASN A 125 18.98 -6.61 -22.86
N VAL A 126 18.19 -5.88 -23.66
CA VAL A 126 17.14 -4.99 -23.15
C VAL A 126 15.77 -5.50 -23.54
N LEU A 127 14.87 -5.61 -22.57
CA LEU A 127 13.44 -5.87 -22.76
C LEU A 127 12.66 -4.60 -22.43
N VAL A 128 11.86 -4.10 -23.37
CA VAL A 128 10.92 -3.00 -23.16
C VAL A 128 9.50 -3.53 -23.24
N GLN A 129 8.65 -3.14 -22.29
CA GLN A 129 7.20 -3.26 -22.41
C GLN A 129 6.54 -1.88 -22.22
N MET A 130 5.78 -1.46 -23.21
CA MET A 130 4.99 -0.23 -23.16
C MET A 130 3.66 -0.46 -22.41
N THR A 131 2.75 0.54 -22.40
CA THR A 131 1.54 0.46 -21.56
C THR A 131 0.65 -0.73 -21.93
N GLN A 132 0.08 -1.41 -20.95
CA GLN A 132 -0.87 -2.51 -21.13
C GLN A 132 -2.10 -2.21 -20.28
N ALA A 133 -3.24 -2.83 -20.63
CA ALA A 133 -4.44 -2.76 -19.80
C ALA A 133 -4.29 -3.67 -18.55
N ASP A 134 -4.71 -3.22 -17.37
CA ASP A 134 -4.57 -3.92 -16.10
C ASP A 134 -5.58 -5.06 -15.98
N GLN A 135 -6.66 -4.97 -16.76
CA GLN A 135 -7.65 -6.03 -16.90
C GLN A 135 -7.11 -7.23 -17.67
N THR A 136 -6.13 -7.04 -18.57
CA THR A 136 -5.47 -8.13 -19.29
C THR A 136 -4.11 -8.48 -18.70
N GLU A 137 -3.40 -7.51 -18.12
CA GLU A 137 -2.12 -7.70 -17.45
C GLU A 137 -1.87 -6.66 -16.34
N SER A 138 -2.38 -6.93 -15.13
CA SER A 138 -2.05 -6.11 -13.96
C SER A 138 -0.60 -6.26 -13.49
N ARG A 139 0.06 -7.39 -13.76
CA ARG A 139 1.47 -7.66 -13.41
C ARG A 139 2.20 -8.23 -14.62
N PRO A 140 3.34 -7.64 -15.06
CA PRO A 140 4.10 -8.21 -16.16
C PRO A 140 4.61 -9.62 -15.82
N PRO A 141 4.27 -10.66 -16.60
CA PRO A 141 4.46 -12.06 -16.21
C PRO A 141 5.91 -12.54 -16.32
N PHE A 142 6.77 -11.75 -16.98
CA PHE A 142 8.18 -12.05 -17.25
C PHE A 142 9.14 -11.42 -16.23
N LEU A 143 8.65 -10.88 -15.12
CA LEU A 143 9.54 -10.30 -14.11
C LEU A 143 10.25 -11.38 -13.29
N PRO A 144 11.57 -11.27 -13.10
CA PRO A 144 12.30 -12.15 -12.18
C PRO A 144 11.90 -11.84 -10.73
N THR A 145 12.16 -12.76 -9.80
CA THR A 145 11.76 -12.61 -8.37
C THR A 145 12.41 -11.43 -7.65
N THR A 146 13.43 -10.79 -8.25
CA THR A 146 14.07 -9.58 -7.71
C THR A 146 13.36 -8.29 -8.10
N LEU A 147 12.38 -8.37 -9.02
CA LEU A 147 11.64 -7.24 -9.55
C LEU A 147 10.14 -7.49 -9.39
N GLU A 148 9.39 -6.47 -9.01
CA GLU A 148 7.94 -6.54 -8.91
C GLU A 148 7.32 -5.25 -9.42
N ALA A 149 6.34 -5.37 -10.30
CA ALA A 149 5.57 -4.24 -10.78
C ALA A 149 4.09 -4.61 -10.90
N ARG A 150 3.20 -3.68 -10.53
CA ARG A 150 1.75 -3.83 -10.65
C ARG A 150 1.13 -2.53 -11.15
N ARG A 151 0.31 -2.63 -12.18
CA ARG A 151 -0.47 -1.53 -12.76
C ARG A 151 -1.67 -1.20 -11.86
N CYS A 152 -2.21 0.00 -12.04
CA CYS A 152 -3.43 0.46 -11.40
C CYS A 152 -4.18 1.43 -12.31
N ASP A 153 -5.45 1.70 -12.02
CA ASP A 153 -6.33 2.59 -12.79
C ASP A 153 -5.91 4.08 -12.81
N THR A 154 -4.77 4.45 -12.22
CA THR A 154 -4.33 5.84 -12.21
C THR A 154 -3.77 6.23 -13.57
N ASP A 155 -4.47 7.14 -14.24
CA ASP A 155 -4.01 7.81 -15.44
C ASP A 155 -3.37 9.16 -15.10
N THR A 156 -2.44 9.65 -15.93
CA THR A 156 -1.84 10.98 -15.69
C THR A 156 -1.60 11.83 -16.94
N ALA A 157 -1.87 13.12 -16.78
CA ALA A 157 -1.50 14.18 -17.70
C ALA A 157 -0.29 15.01 -17.20
N GLU A 158 0.15 14.76 -15.97
CA GLU A 158 1.31 15.40 -15.35
C GLU A 158 2.38 14.33 -15.07
N VAL A 159 3.62 14.58 -15.48
CA VAL A 159 4.70 13.59 -15.35
C VAL A 159 5.92 14.27 -14.74
N HIS A 160 6.23 13.89 -13.50
CA HIS A 160 7.40 14.30 -12.76
C HIS A 160 8.64 13.52 -13.22
N VAL A 161 9.78 14.22 -13.28
CA VAL A 161 11.08 13.64 -13.61
C VAL A 161 11.82 13.34 -12.31
N LEU A 162 12.00 12.04 -12.01
CA LEU A 162 12.67 11.60 -10.79
C LEU A 162 14.16 11.25 -11.04
N SER A 163 14.50 10.78 -12.25
CA SER A 163 15.88 10.53 -12.67
C SER A 163 16.28 11.43 -13.85
N PRO A 164 16.59 12.72 -13.63
CA PRO A 164 16.79 13.72 -14.71
C PRO A 164 18.04 13.46 -15.57
N SER A 165 18.95 12.59 -15.14
CA SER A 165 20.16 12.22 -15.89
C SER A 165 20.04 10.89 -16.63
N HIS A 166 18.86 10.26 -16.59
CA HIS A 166 18.62 8.96 -17.18
C HIS A 166 18.64 9.02 -18.71
N THR A 167 19.32 8.06 -19.36
CA THR A 167 19.53 8.06 -20.82
C THR A 167 18.20 8.09 -21.59
N LEU A 168 17.20 7.32 -21.14
CA LEU A 168 15.91 7.16 -21.84
C LEU A 168 15.14 8.48 -22.04
N ILE A 169 15.29 9.44 -21.13
CA ILE A 169 14.56 10.73 -21.18
C ILE A 169 15.46 11.90 -21.60
N LYS A 170 16.68 11.63 -22.06
CA LYS A 170 17.59 12.65 -22.55
C LYS A 170 16.91 13.50 -23.63
N ASP A 171 17.08 14.81 -23.55
CA ASP A 171 16.50 15.80 -24.47
C ASP A 171 14.96 15.87 -24.45
N PHE A 172 14.28 15.24 -23.48
CA PHE A 172 12.86 15.50 -23.26
C PHE A 172 12.66 16.93 -22.75
N PRO A 173 11.58 17.62 -23.15
CA PRO A 173 11.31 18.96 -22.67
C PRO A 173 10.86 18.92 -21.21
N VAL A 174 11.66 19.50 -20.31
CA VAL A 174 11.38 19.55 -18.86
C VAL A 174 11.20 21.00 -18.42
N ARG A 175 10.17 21.27 -17.62
CA ARG A 175 9.89 22.55 -16.98
C ARG A 175 9.49 22.30 -15.53
N ASP A 176 10.14 22.99 -14.59
CA ASP A 176 9.85 22.91 -13.16
C ASP A 176 9.86 21.46 -12.61
N GLY A 177 10.81 20.64 -13.08
CA GLY A 177 10.95 19.23 -12.66
C GLY A 177 9.93 18.27 -13.28
N LYS A 178 9.10 18.73 -14.23
CA LYS A 178 8.06 17.94 -14.90
C LYS A 178 8.27 17.95 -16.41
N LEU A 179 7.77 16.93 -17.10
CA LEU A 179 7.69 16.97 -18.57
C LEU A 179 6.75 18.10 -18.99
N ALA A 180 7.18 18.90 -19.96
CA ALA A 180 6.37 20.00 -20.51
C ALA A 180 5.35 19.45 -21.52
N LEU A 181 4.24 18.93 -21.00
CA LEU A 181 3.16 18.30 -21.77
C LEU A 181 2.06 19.30 -22.16
N ASN A 182 1.42 19.14 -23.32
CA ASN A 182 0.41 20.06 -23.85
C ASN A 182 -1.04 19.54 -23.71
N GLN A 183 -1.41 19.10 -22.50
CA GLN A 183 -2.70 18.48 -22.13
C GLN A 183 -2.98 17.10 -22.74
N GLU A 184 -2.06 16.54 -23.52
CA GLU A 184 -2.13 15.16 -23.94
C GLU A 184 -1.91 14.23 -22.73
N ARG A 185 -2.88 13.37 -22.45
CA ARG A 185 -2.73 12.30 -21.47
C ARG A 185 -1.70 11.31 -22.01
N LEU A 186 -0.54 11.25 -21.39
CA LEU A 186 0.57 10.37 -21.77
C LEU A 186 0.67 9.15 -20.86
N GLY A 187 0.27 9.28 -19.60
CA GLY A 187 0.22 8.18 -18.64
C GLY A 187 -1.10 7.42 -18.73
N TRP A 188 -1.03 6.13 -19.01
CA TRP A 188 -2.18 5.22 -19.03
C TRP A 188 -1.88 4.04 -18.12
N GLU A 189 -2.72 3.85 -17.12
CA GLU A 189 -2.60 2.77 -16.13
C GLU A 189 -1.19 2.64 -15.55
N THR A 190 -0.82 3.68 -14.82
CA THR A 190 0.45 3.78 -14.10
C THR A 190 0.63 2.63 -13.09
N TYR A 191 1.85 2.47 -12.58
CA TYR A 191 2.13 1.44 -11.59
C TYR A 191 1.79 1.93 -10.19
N ASN A 192 1.41 1.05 -9.27
CA ASN A 192 1.34 1.34 -7.82
C ASN A 192 2.29 0.43 -7.01
N LEU A 193 3.18 -0.25 -7.72
CA LEU A 193 4.18 -1.18 -7.20
C LEU A 193 5.36 -1.23 -8.17
N GLN A 194 6.58 -1.14 -7.65
CA GLN A 194 7.81 -1.02 -8.45
C GLN A 194 9.05 -1.58 -7.72
N SER A 195 8.89 -2.62 -6.90
CA SER A 195 10.00 -3.18 -6.11
C SER A 195 11.20 -3.53 -7.01
N GLY A 196 12.38 -3.00 -6.70
CA GLY A 196 13.62 -3.28 -7.41
C GLY A 196 13.88 -2.44 -8.67
N PHE A 197 12.99 -1.52 -9.01
CA PHE A 197 13.16 -0.61 -10.15
C PHE A 197 13.68 0.77 -9.75
N GLU A 198 14.45 1.40 -10.63
CA GLU A 198 14.60 2.87 -10.68
C GLU A 198 13.37 3.46 -11.36
N VAL A 199 12.70 4.42 -10.71
CA VAL A 199 11.60 5.17 -11.30
C VAL A 199 12.19 6.41 -11.97
N ILE A 200 12.05 6.49 -13.29
CA ILE A 200 12.59 7.58 -14.10
C ILE A 200 11.56 8.71 -14.19
N LEU A 201 10.30 8.33 -14.41
CA LEU A 201 9.14 9.23 -14.49
C LEU A 201 8.01 8.72 -13.60
N SER A 202 7.26 9.61 -12.95
CA SER A 202 6.09 9.29 -12.10
C SER A 202 4.98 10.33 -12.31
N SER A 203 3.73 10.01 -11.96
CA SER A 203 2.65 11.00 -11.96
C SER A 203 2.81 12.08 -10.88
N ASP A 204 3.64 11.80 -9.87
CA ASP A 204 3.94 12.69 -8.74
C ASP A 204 5.43 12.71 -8.38
N ALA A 205 5.81 13.60 -7.46
CA ALA A 205 7.20 13.74 -7.02
C ALA A 205 7.69 12.58 -6.14
N ASP A 206 6.79 11.76 -5.60
CA ASP A 206 7.07 10.76 -4.57
C ASP A 206 7.23 9.34 -5.12
N ALA A 207 7.13 9.16 -6.44
CA ALA A 207 7.13 7.87 -7.12
C ALA A 207 5.93 6.98 -6.75
N SER A 208 4.78 7.59 -6.38
CA SER A 208 3.57 6.83 -6.03
C SER A 208 2.96 6.13 -7.22
N PHE A 209 3.08 6.76 -8.39
CA PHE A 209 2.51 6.24 -9.61
C PHE A 209 3.52 6.27 -10.76
N PRO A 210 4.50 5.35 -10.77
CA PRO A 210 5.51 5.31 -11.81
C PRO A 210 4.91 5.23 -13.22
N VAL A 211 5.54 5.97 -14.14
CA VAL A 211 5.17 6.08 -15.55
C VAL A 211 6.24 5.44 -16.44
N LEU A 212 7.51 5.56 -16.06
CA LEU A 212 8.64 4.92 -16.75
C LEU A 212 9.63 4.45 -15.69
N LEU A 213 9.98 3.17 -15.74
CA LEU A 213 10.85 2.53 -14.76
C LEU A 213 11.83 1.57 -15.44
N GLU A 214 13.01 1.43 -14.85
CA GLU A 214 14.06 0.53 -15.32
C GLU A 214 14.58 -0.36 -14.18
N GLY A 215 14.63 -1.67 -14.44
CA GLY A 215 15.16 -2.68 -13.53
C GLY A 215 16.35 -3.39 -14.16
N ALA A 216 17.30 -3.82 -13.34
CA ALA A 216 18.41 -4.66 -13.78
C ALA A 216 18.17 -6.13 -13.39
N TYR A 217 18.50 -7.03 -14.30
CA TYR A 217 18.59 -8.46 -14.03
C TYR A 217 19.79 -9.02 -14.79
N GLY A 218 20.68 -9.74 -14.11
CA GLY A 218 21.94 -10.17 -14.69
C GLY A 218 22.77 -8.99 -15.19
N GLN A 219 23.11 -9.01 -16.49
CA GLN A 219 23.80 -7.91 -17.17
C GLN A 219 22.86 -7.04 -18.03
N GLY A 220 21.56 -7.34 -18.09
CA GLY A 220 20.60 -6.66 -18.96
C GLY A 220 19.72 -5.64 -18.25
N ARG A 221 18.68 -5.20 -18.96
CA ARG A 221 17.68 -4.23 -18.47
C ARG A 221 16.27 -4.63 -18.84
N ILE A 222 15.33 -4.39 -17.92
CA ILE A 222 13.89 -4.43 -18.14
C ILE A 222 13.37 -3.02 -17.97
N VAL A 223 12.78 -2.46 -19.03
CA VAL A 223 12.14 -1.15 -19.04
C VAL A 223 10.65 -1.35 -19.14
N LEU A 224 9.91 -0.80 -18.18
CA LEU A 224 8.46 -0.81 -18.20
C LEU A 224 7.95 0.64 -18.32
N ALA A 225 6.97 0.84 -19.19
CA ALA A 225 6.34 2.14 -19.39
C ALA A 225 4.81 2.02 -19.29
N ALA A 226 4.19 2.98 -18.63
CA ALA A 226 2.76 3.25 -18.65
C ALA A 226 2.48 4.43 -19.59
N MET A 227 3.11 4.44 -20.78
CA MET A 227 2.92 5.44 -21.83
C MET A 227 2.75 4.78 -23.20
N HIS A 228 2.04 5.44 -24.12
CA HIS A 228 1.76 4.98 -25.48
C HIS A 228 2.49 5.80 -26.56
N LEU A 229 3.78 6.07 -26.35
CA LEU A 229 4.63 6.81 -27.30
C LEU A 229 4.74 6.12 -28.67
N ASP A 230 4.51 4.81 -28.72
CA ASP A 230 4.59 3.95 -29.89
C ASP A 230 3.30 3.92 -30.73
N LYS A 231 2.21 4.55 -30.28
CA LYS A 231 0.95 4.68 -31.06
C LYS A 231 1.02 5.89 -31.99
N LEU A 232 1.64 5.69 -33.16
CA LEU A 232 1.95 6.74 -34.15
C LEU A 232 1.10 6.66 -35.42
N LEU A 233 0.70 5.45 -35.80
CA LEU A 233 0.05 5.12 -37.06
C LEU A 233 -1.36 4.57 -36.80
N ASP A 234 -2.33 4.94 -37.65
CA ASP A 234 -3.64 4.28 -37.69
C ASP A 234 -3.55 2.90 -38.34
N ALA A 235 -4.63 2.11 -38.29
CA ALA A 235 -4.69 0.78 -38.92
C ALA A 235 -4.43 0.75 -40.45
N LYS A 236 -4.41 1.91 -41.13
CA LYS A 236 -4.08 2.03 -42.56
C LYS A 236 -2.63 2.45 -42.79
N GLY A 237 -1.86 2.71 -41.72
CA GLY A 237 -0.48 3.15 -41.78
C GLY A 237 -0.30 4.67 -41.92
N ASN A 238 -1.36 5.47 -41.74
CA ASN A 238 -1.23 6.93 -41.78
C ASN A 238 -0.74 7.46 -40.42
N ARG A 239 0.13 8.47 -40.43
CA ARG A 239 0.55 9.17 -39.22
C ARG A 239 -0.63 9.94 -38.60
N VAL A 240 -0.96 9.61 -37.36
CA VAL A 240 -2.08 10.22 -36.61
C VAL A 240 -1.66 10.82 -35.27
N ALA A 241 -0.42 10.57 -34.82
CA ALA A 241 0.10 11.17 -33.60
C ALA A 241 0.26 12.69 -33.72
N GLY A 242 -0.05 13.40 -32.63
CA GLY A 242 0.19 14.84 -32.54
C GLY A 242 1.69 15.18 -32.48
N PRO A 243 2.07 16.44 -32.78
CA PRO A 243 3.49 16.85 -32.84
C PRO A 243 4.29 16.60 -31.55
N GLN A 244 3.63 16.69 -30.38
CA GLN A 244 4.27 16.42 -29.09
C GLN A 244 4.62 14.92 -28.96
N ARG A 245 3.66 14.02 -29.16
CA ARG A 245 3.90 12.57 -29.13
C ARG A 245 4.95 12.15 -30.16
N GLU A 246 4.90 12.68 -31.38
CA GLU A 246 5.93 12.37 -32.39
C GLU A 246 7.34 12.80 -31.93
N SER A 247 7.46 14.00 -31.34
CA SER A 247 8.73 14.49 -30.80
C SER A 247 9.25 13.61 -29.66
N LEU A 248 8.38 13.25 -28.70
CA LEU A 248 8.74 12.40 -27.57
C LEU A 248 9.13 10.98 -28.03
N ALA A 249 8.36 10.39 -28.93
CA ALA A 249 8.63 9.07 -29.51
C ALA A 249 9.98 9.02 -30.22
N LYS A 250 10.30 10.07 -31.00
CA LYS A 250 11.60 10.20 -31.68
C LYS A 250 12.77 10.28 -30.70
N HIS A 251 12.65 11.11 -29.65
CA HIS A 251 13.71 11.20 -28.63
C HIS A 251 13.83 9.89 -27.86
N PHE A 252 12.71 9.29 -27.44
CA PHE A 252 12.69 8.03 -26.72
C PHE A 252 13.37 6.91 -27.50
N ALA A 253 13.01 6.70 -28.77
CA ALA A 253 13.57 5.63 -29.58
C ALA A 253 15.06 5.84 -29.89
N LYS A 254 15.49 7.09 -30.13
CA LYS A 254 16.91 7.43 -30.28
C LYS A 254 17.70 7.15 -29.00
N ASN A 255 17.15 7.52 -27.84
CA ASN A 255 17.75 7.28 -26.55
C ASN A 255 17.80 5.80 -26.20
N LEU A 256 16.75 5.06 -26.54
CA LEU A 256 16.67 3.62 -26.36
C LEU A 256 17.73 2.91 -27.21
N LEU A 257 17.98 3.34 -28.45
CA LEU A 257 19.08 2.81 -29.26
C LEU A 257 20.44 2.98 -28.57
N ALA A 258 20.74 4.19 -28.11
CA ALA A 258 21.97 4.47 -27.38
C ALA A 258 22.07 3.63 -26.10
N HIS A 259 20.96 3.49 -25.37
CA HIS A 259 20.90 2.72 -24.15
C HIS A 259 21.13 1.22 -24.39
N VAL A 260 20.50 0.62 -25.42
CA VAL A 260 20.74 -0.79 -25.79
C VAL A 260 22.21 -1.02 -26.15
N GLN A 261 22.83 -0.08 -26.88
CA GLN A 261 24.26 -0.15 -27.21
C GLN A 261 25.17 0.00 -25.98
N ASP A 262 24.75 0.82 -25.00
CA ASP A 262 25.47 0.96 -23.74
C ASP A 262 25.33 -0.29 -22.86
N VAL A 263 24.17 -0.95 -22.82
CA VAL A 263 23.98 -2.22 -22.11
C VAL A 263 24.83 -3.32 -22.74
N ASP A 264 24.78 -3.48 -24.06
CA ASP A 264 25.59 -4.45 -24.82
C ASP A 264 27.09 -4.23 -24.58
N ALA A 265 27.54 -2.97 -24.64
CA ALA A 265 28.94 -2.60 -24.38
C ALA A 265 29.33 -2.58 -22.89
N ARG A 266 28.42 -2.93 -21.97
CA ARG A 266 28.63 -2.88 -20.50
C ARG A 266 29.03 -1.50 -19.98
N ARG A 267 28.51 -0.45 -20.60
CA ARG A 267 28.68 0.97 -20.25
C ARG A 267 27.43 1.63 -19.65
N ALA A 268 26.30 0.92 -19.61
CA ALA A 268 25.09 1.41 -18.96
C ALA A 268 25.34 1.69 -17.47
N LYS A 269 24.75 2.77 -16.95
CA LYS A 269 24.84 3.12 -15.52
C LYS A 269 24.19 2.04 -14.66
N ALA A 270 24.66 1.91 -13.42
CA ALA A 270 24.00 1.09 -12.42
C ALA A 270 22.61 1.67 -12.10
N ILE A 271 21.65 0.79 -11.81
CA ILE A 271 20.28 1.16 -11.44
C ILE A 271 20.27 1.74 -10.02
N GLU A 272 19.72 2.94 -9.88
CA GLU A 272 19.45 3.55 -8.58
C GLU A 272 18.02 3.21 -8.16
N VAL A 273 17.85 2.06 -7.48
CA VAL A 273 16.53 1.57 -7.08
C VAL A 273 15.78 2.66 -6.32
N THR A 274 14.65 3.09 -6.89
CA THR A 274 13.75 4.03 -6.25
C THR A 274 12.94 3.25 -5.24
N LEU A 275 13.15 3.57 -3.97
CA LEU A 275 12.36 2.99 -2.90
C LEU A 275 10.90 3.39 -3.15
N ALA A 276 9.97 2.43 -3.07
CA ALA A 276 8.54 2.74 -3.09
C ALA A 276 8.28 3.90 -2.13
N PRO A 277 7.37 4.86 -2.44
CA PRO A 277 7.17 6.07 -1.65
C PRO A 277 7.16 5.75 -0.16
N ARG A 278 8.27 6.09 0.48
CA ARG A 278 8.44 5.95 1.93
C ARG A 278 7.66 7.01 2.67
N VAL A 279 7.13 7.99 1.95
CA VAL A 279 6.75 9.30 2.47
C VAL A 279 5.71 9.89 1.52
N GLN A 280 4.42 9.55 1.69
CA GLN A 280 3.37 10.39 1.08
C GLN A 280 3.43 11.83 1.66
N ARG A 281 4.08 11.99 2.83
CA ARG A 281 4.46 13.26 3.47
C ARG A 281 5.47 13.04 4.60
N SER A 282 6.46 13.92 4.75
CA SER A 282 7.37 13.87 5.90
C SER A 282 6.61 14.25 7.18
N PHE A 283 6.86 13.53 8.28
CA PHE A 283 6.22 13.83 9.56
C PHE A 283 6.45 15.29 9.96
N VAL A 284 5.35 16.03 10.18
CA VAL A 284 5.43 17.46 10.47
C VAL A 284 5.76 17.68 11.94
N LYS A 285 6.75 18.54 12.21
CA LYS A 285 7.15 18.87 13.58
C LYS A 285 5.96 19.48 14.33
N GLY A 286 5.62 18.88 15.47
CA GLY A 286 4.47 19.28 16.28
C GLY A 286 3.24 18.40 16.08
N SER A 287 3.23 17.55 15.05
CA SER A 287 2.23 16.49 14.88
C SER A 287 2.37 15.41 15.97
N TRP A 288 1.36 14.57 16.09
CA TRP A 288 1.36 13.39 16.97
C TRP A 288 0.54 12.26 16.35
N THR A 289 0.79 11.02 16.77
CA THR A 289 0.26 9.85 16.07
C THR A 289 -0.43 8.86 17.02
N LEU A 290 -1.55 8.28 16.57
CA LEU A 290 -2.04 6.99 17.06
C LEU A 290 -1.65 5.90 16.07
N ALA A 291 -1.27 4.73 16.55
CA ALA A 291 -1.07 3.56 15.71
C ALA A 291 -2.17 2.54 15.95
N LEU A 292 -2.77 2.01 14.89
CA LEU A 292 -3.78 0.96 14.93
C LEU A 292 -3.18 -0.36 14.45
N LEU A 293 -3.42 -1.43 15.21
CA LEU A 293 -3.05 -2.80 14.87
C LEU A 293 -4.34 -3.61 14.66
N PRO A 294 -4.78 -3.78 13.41
CA PRO A 294 -5.97 -4.56 13.11
C PRO A 294 -5.67 -6.06 12.96
N ASP A 295 -6.54 -6.91 13.53
CA ASP A 295 -6.74 -8.33 13.20
C ASP A 295 -5.44 -9.13 13.01
N THR A 296 -4.63 -9.21 14.06
CA THR A 296 -3.31 -9.84 14.02
C THR A 296 -3.34 -11.37 14.12
N GLN A 297 -4.53 -11.96 14.18
CA GLN A 297 -4.78 -13.40 14.33
C GLN A 297 -3.93 -14.29 13.43
N VAL A 298 -3.78 -13.92 12.14
CA VAL A 298 -2.98 -14.70 11.18
C VAL A 298 -1.49 -14.62 11.50
N TYR A 299 -1.01 -13.49 12.01
CA TYR A 299 0.37 -13.38 12.49
C TYR A 299 0.59 -14.22 13.74
N SER A 300 -0.33 -14.21 14.70
CA SER A 300 -0.23 -15.01 15.92
C SER A 300 -0.18 -16.52 15.63
N VAL A 301 -1.00 -17.01 14.68
CA VAL A 301 -1.05 -18.42 14.31
C VAL A 301 0.09 -18.86 13.38
N ARG A 302 0.47 -18.03 12.37
CA ARG A 302 1.39 -18.44 11.29
C ARG A 302 2.64 -17.58 11.11
N PHE A 303 2.59 -16.28 11.39
CA PHE A 303 3.68 -15.34 11.07
C PHE A 303 4.09 -14.44 12.25
N PRO A 304 4.50 -14.98 13.41
CA PRO A 304 4.73 -14.18 14.62
C PRO A 304 5.84 -13.13 14.45
N GLY A 305 6.81 -13.39 13.57
CA GLY A 305 7.85 -12.43 13.22
C GLY A 305 7.31 -11.14 12.58
N LEU A 306 6.19 -11.19 11.86
CA LEU A 306 5.55 -10.00 11.29
C LEU A 306 4.87 -9.16 12.38
N PHE A 307 4.21 -9.80 13.33
CA PHE A 307 3.63 -9.09 14.48
C PHE A 307 4.73 -8.39 15.30
N SER A 308 5.82 -9.11 15.59
CA SER A 308 7.00 -8.52 16.25
C SER A 308 7.63 -7.38 15.43
N ALA A 309 7.64 -7.47 14.09
CA ALA A 309 8.13 -6.38 13.25
C ALA A 309 7.27 -5.12 13.36
N GLN A 310 5.94 -5.25 13.46
CA GLN A 310 5.04 -4.11 13.67
C GLN A 310 5.35 -3.38 14.99
N THR A 311 5.38 -4.11 16.09
CA THR A 311 5.58 -3.51 17.41
C THR A 311 7.00 -3.02 17.62
N ALA A 312 8.01 -3.71 17.06
CA ALA A 312 9.40 -3.24 17.07
C ALA A 312 9.58 -1.94 16.28
N TRP A 313 8.95 -1.82 15.11
CA TRP A 313 8.98 -0.59 14.32
C TRP A 313 8.31 0.56 15.06
N LEU A 314 7.12 0.34 15.62
CA LEU A 314 6.42 1.34 16.43
C LEU A 314 7.27 1.81 17.62
N ARG A 315 7.93 0.89 18.32
CA ARG A 315 8.89 1.22 19.38
C ARG A 315 10.05 2.08 18.87
N ALA A 316 10.67 1.70 17.74
CA ALA A 316 11.81 2.40 17.17
C ALA A 316 11.47 3.83 16.73
N HIS A 317 10.26 4.04 16.20
CA HIS A 317 9.81 5.33 15.68
C HIS A 317 8.92 6.13 16.65
N ALA A 318 8.68 5.61 17.85
CA ALA A 318 7.81 6.22 18.87
C ALA A 318 8.10 7.70 19.11
N LYS A 319 9.38 8.05 19.28
CA LYS A 319 9.81 9.42 19.54
C LYS A 319 9.77 10.30 18.30
N GLU A 320 10.25 9.78 17.17
CA GLU A 320 10.34 10.50 15.90
C GLU A 320 8.96 10.90 15.38
N ARG A 321 8.01 9.97 15.46
CA ARG A 321 6.61 10.17 15.02
C ARG A 321 5.68 10.59 16.15
N ASN A 322 6.21 10.87 17.35
CA ASN A 322 5.43 11.27 18.51
C ASN A 322 4.19 10.37 18.72
N ILE A 323 4.40 9.05 18.68
CA ILE A 323 3.35 8.05 18.81
C ILE A 323 2.87 8.07 20.26
N ARG A 324 1.61 8.46 20.46
CA ARG A 324 1.00 8.63 21.78
C ARG A 324 0.33 7.38 22.31
N TYR A 325 -0.15 6.53 21.41
CA TYR A 325 -0.84 5.31 21.78
C TYR A 325 -0.83 4.30 20.64
N VAL A 326 -0.80 3.02 21.00
CA VAL A 326 -1.07 1.89 20.08
C VAL A 326 -2.39 1.22 20.44
N LEU A 327 -3.26 1.01 19.46
CA LEU A 327 -4.63 0.56 19.63
C LEU A 327 -4.82 -0.74 18.85
N HIS A 328 -4.97 -1.87 19.55
CA HIS A 328 -5.27 -3.15 18.90
C HIS A 328 -6.78 -3.26 18.68
N LEU A 329 -7.22 -3.60 17.47
CA LEU A 329 -8.64 -3.56 17.07
C LEU A 329 -9.38 -4.89 17.23
N GLY A 330 -8.77 -5.90 17.85
CA GLY A 330 -9.36 -7.21 18.11
C GLY A 330 -8.86 -8.30 17.18
N ASP A 331 -9.33 -9.53 17.41
CA ASP A 331 -8.80 -10.76 16.84
C ASP A 331 -7.27 -10.81 16.95
N ILE A 332 -6.81 -10.81 18.20
CA ILE A 332 -5.39 -10.95 18.56
C ILE A 332 -4.91 -12.37 18.20
N THR A 333 -5.81 -13.34 18.35
CA THR A 333 -5.62 -14.77 18.07
C THR A 333 -6.66 -15.26 17.10
N ASP A 334 -6.40 -16.39 16.45
CA ASP A 334 -7.25 -16.99 15.42
C ASP A 334 -8.12 -18.11 15.99
N ASN A 335 -7.61 -18.84 16.99
CA ASN A 335 -8.27 -20.01 17.55
C ASN A 335 -8.41 -19.94 19.08
N ASN A 336 -8.19 -18.77 19.68
CA ASN A 336 -8.11 -18.60 21.14
C ASN A 336 -7.13 -19.62 21.78
N ALA A 337 -6.01 -19.91 21.12
CA ALA A 337 -5.09 -20.98 21.52
C ALA A 337 -3.91 -20.45 22.36
N PRO A 338 -3.47 -21.16 23.41
CA PRO A 338 -2.35 -20.72 24.26
C PRO A 338 -1.08 -20.29 23.51
N VAL A 339 -0.69 -21.01 22.46
CA VAL A 339 0.51 -20.68 21.66
C VAL A 339 0.35 -19.36 20.88
N GLU A 340 -0.86 -19.04 20.43
CA GLU A 340 -1.16 -17.80 19.72
C GLU A 340 -1.10 -16.62 20.69
N TRP A 341 -1.74 -16.77 21.86
CA TRP A 341 -1.68 -15.78 22.94
C TRP A 341 -0.26 -15.52 23.43
N GLN A 342 0.56 -16.57 23.56
CA GLN A 342 1.97 -16.42 23.91
C GLN A 342 2.71 -15.53 22.89
N ARG A 343 2.57 -15.84 21.60
CA ARG A 343 3.24 -15.09 20.50
C ARG A 343 2.76 -13.65 20.40
N ALA A 344 1.45 -13.44 20.59
CA ALA A 344 0.86 -12.11 20.60
C ALA A 344 1.39 -11.27 21.78
N ALA A 345 1.43 -11.85 22.98
CA ALA A 345 1.96 -11.18 24.16
C ALA A 345 3.46 -10.88 24.04
N GLU A 346 4.26 -11.81 23.51
CA GLU A 346 5.68 -11.59 23.23
C GLU A 346 5.88 -10.42 22.23
N SER A 347 5.05 -10.33 21.20
CA SER A 347 5.11 -9.24 20.21
C SER A 347 4.69 -7.90 20.82
N MET A 348 3.59 -7.85 21.57
CA MET A 348 3.09 -6.63 22.20
C MET A 348 4.01 -6.10 23.30
N ARG A 349 4.68 -6.99 24.06
CA ARG A 349 5.66 -6.62 25.11
C ARG A 349 6.82 -5.76 24.61
N LEU A 350 7.11 -5.77 23.30
CA LEU A 350 8.12 -4.87 22.72
C LEU A 350 7.77 -3.38 22.88
N LEU A 351 6.49 -3.04 23.11
CA LEU A 351 6.03 -1.67 23.35
C LEU A 351 6.15 -1.24 24.82
N GLU A 352 6.23 -2.18 25.77
CA GLU A 352 6.22 -1.89 27.21
C GLU A 352 7.39 -0.96 27.59
N GLY A 353 7.10 0.05 28.41
CA GLY A 353 8.07 1.09 28.79
C GLY A 353 8.44 2.09 27.68
N HIS A 354 7.88 1.94 26.48
CA HIS A 354 8.18 2.80 25.32
C HIS A 354 6.96 3.55 24.79
N VAL A 355 5.84 2.85 24.57
CA VAL A 355 4.57 3.44 24.09
C VAL A 355 3.41 2.73 24.79
N PRO A 356 2.44 3.46 25.39
CA PRO A 356 1.26 2.82 25.96
C PRO A 356 0.40 2.20 24.86
N TYR A 357 -0.28 1.11 25.20
CA TYR A 357 -1.19 0.43 24.28
C TYR A 357 -2.47 -0.01 24.98
N ALA A 358 -3.52 -0.20 24.19
CA ALA A 358 -4.79 -0.72 24.65
C ALA A 358 -5.27 -1.82 23.69
N LEU A 359 -5.99 -2.77 24.25
CA LEU A 359 -6.46 -3.97 23.57
C LEU A 359 -7.98 -4.05 23.65
N VAL A 360 -8.58 -4.59 22.59
CA VAL A 360 -9.91 -5.23 22.67
C VAL A 360 -9.75 -6.68 22.20
N PRO A 361 -10.51 -7.63 22.77
CA PRO A 361 -10.68 -8.95 22.18
C PRO A 361 -11.67 -8.90 21.01
N GLY A 362 -11.42 -9.71 19.98
CA GLY A 362 -12.38 -9.97 18.89
C GLY A 362 -13.15 -11.28 19.08
N ASN A 363 -13.91 -11.71 18.08
CA ASN A 363 -14.67 -12.97 18.19
C ASN A 363 -13.75 -14.20 18.21
N HIS A 364 -12.62 -14.17 17.51
CA HIS A 364 -11.66 -15.28 17.50
C HIS A 364 -10.86 -15.40 18.81
N ASP A 365 -10.92 -14.38 19.67
CA ASP A 365 -10.30 -14.38 20.99
C ASP A 365 -11.19 -15.02 22.08
N TYR A 366 -12.39 -15.46 21.71
CA TYR A 366 -13.40 -16.00 22.61
C TYR A 366 -13.85 -17.41 22.21
N GLY A 367 -14.15 -18.22 23.22
CA GLY A 367 -14.72 -19.55 23.05
C GLY A 367 -13.74 -20.62 22.57
N PRO A 368 -14.17 -21.89 22.57
CA PRO A 368 -13.36 -22.99 22.04
C PRO A 368 -13.04 -22.75 20.56
N SER A 369 -11.76 -22.85 20.19
CA SER A 369 -11.29 -22.66 18.81
C SER A 369 -11.66 -21.31 18.19
N GLY A 370 -11.84 -20.26 19.00
CA GLY A 370 -12.16 -18.91 18.51
C GLY A 370 -13.57 -18.78 17.92
N ASP A 371 -14.54 -19.58 18.38
CA ASP A 371 -15.89 -19.61 17.82
C ASP A 371 -16.87 -18.60 18.43
N ALA A 372 -16.44 -17.82 19.43
CA ALA A 372 -17.25 -16.89 20.20
C ALA A 372 -18.52 -17.50 20.84
N SER A 373 -18.62 -18.82 20.99
CA SER A 373 -19.77 -19.48 21.61
C SER A 373 -19.86 -19.27 23.12
N THR A 374 -18.77 -18.81 23.73
CA THR A 374 -18.70 -18.35 25.12
C THR A 374 -17.89 -17.06 25.19
N ARG A 375 -17.90 -16.37 26.34
CA ARG A 375 -16.99 -15.22 26.61
C ARG A 375 -15.72 -15.65 27.34
N GLU A 376 -15.32 -16.92 27.23
CA GLU A 376 -14.06 -17.41 27.80
C GLU A 376 -12.89 -17.02 26.89
N THR A 377 -11.88 -16.37 27.46
CA THR A 377 -10.69 -15.90 26.74
C THR A 377 -9.44 -16.12 27.59
N TYR A 378 -8.29 -16.31 26.94
CA TYR A 378 -6.99 -16.30 27.62
C TYR A 378 -6.37 -14.91 27.76
N LEU A 379 -7.02 -13.84 27.26
CA LEU A 379 -6.50 -12.45 27.29
C LEU A 379 -5.83 -12.09 28.63
N ASN A 380 -6.57 -12.21 29.74
CA ASN A 380 -6.13 -11.82 31.08
C ASN A 380 -5.08 -12.79 31.71
N GLN A 381 -4.77 -13.91 31.06
CA GLN A 381 -3.69 -14.80 31.48
C GLN A 381 -2.34 -14.39 30.87
N TYR A 382 -2.36 -13.78 29.69
CA TYR A 382 -1.16 -13.39 28.95
C TYR A 382 -0.85 -11.89 29.05
N PHE A 383 -1.89 -11.06 29.24
CA PHE A 383 -1.78 -9.64 29.51
C PHE A 383 -2.15 -9.36 30.96
N SER A 384 -1.20 -8.79 31.70
CA SER A 384 -1.33 -8.52 33.13
C SER A 384 -2.18 -7.27 33.35
N PHE A 385 -3.25 -7.42 34.13
CA PHE A 385 -4.02 -6.28 34.62
C PHE A 385 -3.15 -5.35 35.46
N ASP A 386 -2.33 -5.89 36.37
CA ASP A 386 -1.52 -5.08 37.28
C ASP A 386 -0.46 -4.26 36.52
N ASP A 387 0.11 -4.81 35.45
CA ASP A 387 1.07 -4.09 34.60
C ASP A 387 0.36 -2.99 33.78
N THR A 388 -0.84 -3.30 33.27
CA THR A 388 -1.67 -2.32 32.55
C THR A 388 -2.13 -1.20 33.47
N ALA A 389 -2.51 -1.51 34.70
CA ALA A 389 -2.97 -0.55 35.70
C ALA A 389 -1.85 0.39 36.19
N GLN A 390 -0.58 0.02 35.99
CA GLN A 390 0.57 0.88 36.24
C GLN A 390 0.86 1.87 35.10
N MET A 391 0.26 1.69 33.92
CA MET A 391 0.41 2.66 32.84
C MET A 391 -0.14 4.02 33.29
N PRO A 392 0.60 5.14 33.12
CA PRO A 392 0.12 6.46 33.55
C PRO A 392 -1.19 6.89 32.89
N THR A 393 -1.52 6.26 31.77
CA THR A 393 -2.74 6.51 31.01
C THR A 393 -3.91 5.66 31.45
N PHE A 394 -3.73 4.61 32.26
CA PHE A 394 -4.83 3.75 32.67
C PHE A 394 -5.83 4.51 33.55
N GLY A 395 -7.10 4.48 33.16
CA GLY A 395 -8.19 5.13 33.89
C GLY A 395 -8.99 4.15 34.76
N GLY A 396 -9.24 2.94 34.25
CA GLY A 396 -10.00 1.92 34.95
C GLY A 396 -10.53 0.83 34.03
N ALA A 397 -11.16 -0.18 34.62
CA ALA A 397 -11.82 -1.29 33.94
C ALA A 397 -13.27 -1.45 34.42
N TYR A 398 -14.12 -2.07 33.60
CA TYR A 398 -15.48 -2.40 33.99
C TYR A 398 -15.48 -3.50 35.06
N GLU A 399 -14.93 -4.66 34.74
CA GLU A 399 -14.74 -5.73 35.71
C GLU A 399 -13.39 -5.63 36.42
N GLU A 400 -13.40 -5.96 37.72
CA GLU A 400 -12.18 -5.98 38.52
C GLU A 400 -11.16 -6.99 37.93
N LYS A 401 -9.93 -6.53 37.74
CA LYS A 401 -8.79 -7.31 37.23
C LYS A 401 -8.98 -7.89 35.83
N LYS A 402 -9.88 -7.33 35.02
CA LYS A 402 -10.05 -7.71 33.62
C LYS A 402 -9.74 -6.56 32.67
N LEU A 403 -9.19 -6.90 31.51
CA LEU A 403 -8.79 -6.00 30.44
C LEU A 403 -9.76 -6.00 29.25
N ASP A 404 -10.82 -6.81 29.30
CA ASP A 404 -11.84 -6.92 28.25
C ASP A 404 -12.49 -5.55 27.96
N ASN A 405 -12.69 -4.73 28.99
CA ASN A 405 -13.35 -3.43 28.91
C ASN A 405 -12.59 -2.41 29.78
N THR A 406 -11.89 -1.46 29.16
CA THR A 406 -11.05 -0.49 29.87
C THR A 406 -11.20 0.93 29.33
N TYR A 407 -10.77 1.91 30.12
CA TYR A 407 -10.58 3.26 29.61
C TYR A 407 -9.21 3.82 29.97
N HIS A 408 -8.72 4.70 29.10
CA HIS A 408 -7.39 5.31 29.24
C HIS A 408 -7.47 6.81 28.98
N LEU A 409 -6.72 7.59 29.74
CA LEU A 409 -6.68 9.04 29.72
C LEU A 409 -5.28 9.50 29.32
N PHE A 410 -5.19 10.35 28.30
CA PHE A 410 -3.91 10.96 27.94
C PHE A 410 -4.10 12.39 27.45
N GLU A 411 -2.99 13.13 27.37
CA GLU A 411 -2.97 14.52 26.95
C GLU A 411 -1.84 14.74 25.94
N VAL A 412 -2.13 15.55 24.93
CA VAL A 412 -1.17 15.94 23.89
C VAL A 412 -1.43 17.38 23.48
N GLY A 413 -0.40 18.23 23.60
CA GLY A 413 -0.58 19.67 23.52
C GLY A 413 -1.55 20.15 24.61
N GLN A 414 -2.60 20.87 24.21
CA GLN A 414 -3.68 21.32 25.11
C GLN A 414 -4.93 20.43 25.03
N GLN A 415 -4.88 19.33 24.29
CA GLN A 415 -6.03 18.46 24.08
C GLN A 415 -6.00 17.29 25.07
N LYS A 416 -7.15 17.08 25.73
CA LYS A 416 -7.39 15.94 26.61
C LYS A 416 -8.17 14.87 25.87
N TRP A 417 -7.69 13.64 25.96
CA TRP A 417 -8.27 12.49 25.27
C TRP A 417 -8.69 11.42 26.28
N ILE A 418 -9.69 10.64 25.88
CA ILE A 418 -10.13 9.41 26.53
C ILE A 418 -10.30 8.32 25.47
N ILE A 419 -9.68 7.17 25.70
CA ILE A 419 -9.88 5.95 24.91
C ILE A 419 -10.80 5.04 25.70
N ILE A 420 -11.85 4.54 25.07
CA ILE A 420 -12.75 3.52 25.61
C ILE A 420 -12.57 2.26 24.78
N THR A 421 -12.13 1.17 25.41
CA THR A 421 -12.01 -0.15 24.77
C THR A 421 -13.14 -1.04 25.27
N LEU A 422 -13.93 -1.58 24.34
CA LEU A 422 -15.03 -2.48 24.66
C LEU A 422 -14.82 -3.84 23.98
N GLU A 423 -15.15 -4.89 24.72
CA GLU A 423 -15.15 -6.28 24.28
C GLU A 423 -15.87 -6.51 22.94
N TRP A 424 -15.60 -7.65 22.30
CA TRP A 424 -16.40 -8.12 21.17
C TRP A 424 -17.90 -8.15 21.52
N GLY A 425 -18.71 -7.54 20.66
CA GLY A 425 -20.17 -7.42 20.81
C GLY A 425 -20.54 -6.98 22.23
N PRO A 426 -20.25 -5.73 22.63
CA PRO A 426 -20.36 -5.30 24.03
C PRO A 426 -21.74 -5.59 24.62
N ARG A 427 -21.79 -6.05 25.87
CA ARG A 427 -23.07 -6.24 26.59
C ARG A 427 -23.70 -4.91 26.99
N ASP A 428 -25.01 -4.89 27.21
CA ASP A 428 -25.73 -3.66 27.57
C ASP A 428 -25.20 -3.03 28.88
N GLU A 429 -24.82 -3.83 29.88
CA GLU A 429 -24.23 -3.33 31.13
C GLU A 429 -22.84 -2.70 30.94
N VAL A 430 -22.07 -3.19 29.97
CA VAL A 430 -20.77 -2.62 29.58
C VAL A 430 -20.97 -1.27 28.89
N VAL A 431 -21.96 -1.19 27.99
CA VAL A 431 -22.33 0.07 27.32
C VAL A 431 -22.85 1.11 28.32
N ALA A 432 -23.59 0.68 29.33
CA ALA A 432 -24.04 1.55 30.43
C ALA A 432 -22.85 2.07 31.26
N TRP A 433 -21.89 1.21 31.60
CA TRP A 433 -20.66 1.63 32.28
C TRP A 433 -19.86 2.64 31.45
N ALA A 434 -19.69 2.41 30.14
CA ALA A 434 -18.99 3.33 29.25
C ALA A 434 -19.68 4.71 29.19
N ASN A 435 -21.02 4.75 29.25
CA ASN A 435 -21.77 6.00 29.36
C ASN A 435 -21.45 6.75 30.66
N GLU A 436 -21.34 6.06 31.79
CA GLU A 436 -20.97 6.69 33.06
C GLU A 436 -19.53 7.24 33.03
N VAL A 437 -18.60 6.50 32.44
CA VAL A 437 -17.21 6.95 32.25
C VAL A 437 -17.17 8.23 31.43
N MET A 438 -17.81 8.25 30.25
CA MET A 438 -17.83 9.45 29.40
C MET A 438 -18.53 10.63 30.08
N SER A 439 -19.60 10.38 30.85
CA SER A 439 -20.29 11.42 31.61
C SER A 439 -19.42 12.05 32.71
N LYS A 440 -18.49 11.29 33.29
CA LYS A 440 -17.49 11.77 34.27
C LYS A 440 -16.32 12.51 33.62
N HIS A 441 -16.17 12.41 32.30
CA HIS A 441 -15.07 13.00 31.51
C HIS A 441 -15.56 13.85 30.33
N PRO A 442 -16.50 14.81 30.52
CA PRO A 442 -17.09 15.56 29.42
C PRO A 442 -16.10 16.53 28.74
N ASP A 443 -14.99 16.87 29.40
CA ASP A 443 -13.95 17.76 28.88
C ASP A 443 -12.94 17.05 27.95
N ARG A 444 -13.10 15.74 27.71
CA ARG A 444 -12.18 14.91 26.93
C ARG A 444 -12.78 14.55 25.58
N LYS A 445 -11.92 14.50 24.56
CA LYS A 445 -12.24 13.95 23.23
C LYS A 445 -12.17 12.43 23.28
N GLY A 446 -13.26 11.77 22.91
CA GLY A 446 -13.41 10.31 22.99
C GLY A 446 -12.91 9.58 21.74
N ILE A 447 -12.28 8.43 21.96
CA ILE A 447 -11.96 7.43 20.95
C ILE A 447 -12.59 6.11 21.42
N LEU A 448 -13.52 5.55 20.65
CA LEU A 448 -14.06 4.22 20.90
C LEU A 448 -13.30 3.18 20.09
N ILE A 449 -12.95 2.07 20.71
CA ILE A 449 -12.44 0.87 20.03
C ILE A 449 -13.31 -0.31 20.44
N THR A 450 -13.78 -1.04 19.45
CA THR A 450 -14.42 -2.35 19.60
C THR A 450 -14.20 -3.12 18.31
N HIS A 451 -14.28 -4.44 18.36
CA HIS A 451 -13.89 -5.25 17.21
C HIS A 451 -14.88 -5.15 16.02
N ALA A 452 -16.19 -5.06 16.27
CA ALA A 452 -17.21 -4.87 15.24
C ALA A 452 -18.00 -3.58 15.43
N TYR A 453 -17.97 -2.71 14.41
CA TYR A 453 -18.71 -1.44 14.43
C TYR A 453 -19.23 -1.05 13.03
N MET A 454 -18.33 -0.90 12.06
CA MET A 454 -18.68 -0.63 10.67
C MET A 454 -18.40 -1.82 9.75
N TYR A 455 -19.15 -1.86 8.64
CA TYR A 455 -19.00 -2.78 7.53
C TYR A 455 -18.26 -2.12 6.35
N SER A 456 -17.84 -2.93 5.36
CA SER A 456 -17.01 -2.48 4.23
C SER A 456 -17.74 -1.59 3.22
N ASP A 457 -19.07 -1.48 3.32
CA ASP A 457 -19.86 -0.52 2.53
C ASP A 457 -19.99 0.85 3.23
N SER A 458 -19.15 1.09 4.25
CA SER A 458 -19.16 2.29 5.08
C SER A 458 -20.50 2.53 5.82
N ARG A 459 -21.32 1.49 6.02
CA ARG A 459 -22.46 1.52 6.95
C ARG A 459 -22.04 0.95 8.30
N ARG A 460 -22.70 1.40 9.37
CA ARG A 460 -22.62 0.71 10.66
C ARG A 460 -23.30 -0.65 10.54
N TYR A 461 -22.80 -1.64 11.27
CA TYR A 461 -23.56 -2.86 11.48
C TYR A 461 -24.92 -2.52 12.08
N ASP A 462 -25.99 -3.02 11.46
CA ASP A 462 -27.36 -2.87 11.92
C ASP A 462 -28.13 -4.18 11.64
N HIS A 463 -28.33 -4.98 12.67
CA HIS A 463 -29.05 -6.26 12.58
C HIS A 463 -30.54 -6.09 12.21
N THR A 464 -31.07 -4.87 12.38
CA THR A 464 -32.45 -4.53 12.02
C THR A 464 -32.59 -4.11 10.55
N ASP A 465 -31.51 -3.71 9.88
CA ASP A 465 -31.51 -3.35 8.45
C ASP A 465 -31.73 -4.60 7.59
N LYS A 466 -32.93 -4.70 6.99
CA LYS A 466 -33.29 -5.81 6.10
C LYS A 466 -32.94 -5.56 4.64
N VAL A 467 -32.55 -4.33 4.30
CA VAL A 467 -32.22 -3.90 2.93
C VAL A 467 -30.73 -4.07 2.67
N HIS A 468 -29.89 -3.57 3.58
CA HIS A 468 -28.42 -3.62 3.48
C HIS A 468 -27.89 -4.68 4.43
N LYS A 469 -28.14 -5.95 4.09
CA LYS A 469 -27.66 -7.07 4.91
C LYS A 469 -26.14 -7.08 4.91
N SER A 470 -25.56 -7.11 6.10
CA SER A 470 -24.13 -7.26 6.33
C SER A 470 -23.84 -8.65 6.89
N HIS A 471 -22.69 -9.21 6.52
CA HIS A 471 -22.22 -10.48 7.08
C HIS A 471 -21.42 -10.23 8.37
N TRP A 472 -21.33 -11.25 9.21
CA TRP A 472 -20.55 -11.21 10.45
C TRP A 472 -21.03 -10.18 11.48
N ASN A 473 -22.32 -9.81 11.48
CA ASN A 473 -22.85 -8.95 12.55
C ASN A 473 -22.72 -9.70 13.91
N PRO A 474 -22.36 -9.04 15.02
CA PRO A 474 -22.34 -9.67 16.35
C PRO A 474 -23.60 -10.48 16.69
N HIS A 475 -24.78 -10.05 16.24
CA HIS A 475 -26.07 -10.74 16.43
C HIS A 475 -26.21 -12.05 15.66
N ASP A 476 -25.34 -12.32 14.68
CA ASP A 476 -25.31 -13.58 13.93
C ASP A 476 -24.50 -14.67 14.67
N TYR A 477 -23.73 -14.29 15.70
CA TYR A 477 -22.93 -15.21 16.50
C TYR A 477 -23.71 -15.74 17.70
N ARG A 478 -23.33 -16.91 18.21
CA ARG A 478 -23.93 -17.51 19.42
C ARG A 478 -23.34 -16.97 20.72
N THR A 479 -22.81 -15.75 20.68
CA THR A 479 -22.17 -15.10 21.84
C THR A 479 -23.22 -14.90 22.95
N PRO A 480 -22.98 -15.40 24.17
CA PRO A 480 -23.97 -15.31 25.24
C PRO A 480 -24.05 -13.91 25.87
N SER A 481 -25.09 -13.72 26.69
CA SER A 481 -25.31 -12.54 27.55
C SER A 481 -25.67 -11.24 26.80
N GLY A 482 -26.07 -11.34 25.53
CA GLY A 482 -26.42 -10.19 24.70
C GLY A 482 -25.19 -9.54 24.06
N VAL A 483 -25.42 -8.87 22.93
CA VAL A 483 -24.41 -8.18 22.12
C VAL A 483 -25.00 -6.88 21.60
N ASN A 484 -24.13 -5.91 21.34
CA ASN A 484 -24.45 -4.67 20.66
C ASN A 484 -23.67 -4.57 19.35
N ASP A 485 -24.36 -4.22 18.28
CA ASP A 485 -23.72 -3.89 17.00
C ASP A 485 -23.39 -2.38 16.88
N GLY A 486 -22.80 -1.97 15.75
CA GLY A 486 -22.36 -0.59 15.57
C GLY A 486 -23.47 0.46 15.62
N GLN A 487 -24.67 0.15 15.11
CA GLN A 487 -25.83 1.04 15.18
C GLN A 487 -26.33 1.15 16.61
N GLU A 488 -26.41 0.06 17.36
CA GLU A 488 -26.77 0.11 18.77
C GLU A 488 -25.74 0.87 19.61
N LEU A 489 -24.44 0.67 19.38
CA LEU A 489 -23.38 1.41 20.06
C LEU A 489 -23.42 2.91 19.73
N TRP A 490 -23.74 3.26 18.48
CA TRP A 490 -23.97 4.64 18.10
C TRP A 490 -25.09 5.28 18.92
N ASP A 491 -26.25 4.61 18.96
CA ASP A 491 -27.45 5.15 19.61
C ASP A 491 -27.39 5.13 21.13
N LYS A 492 -26.80 4.09 21.71
CA LYS A 492 -26.73 3.91 23.16
C LYS A 492 -25.58 4.72 23.76
N LEU A 493 -24.49 4.96 23.04
CA LEU A 493 -23.26 5.57 23.56
C LEU A 493 -22.71 6.70 22.68
N VAL A 494 -22.25 6.42 21.45
CA VAL A 494 -21.33 7.32 20.73
C VAL A 494 -21.95 8.68 20.45
N ARG A 495 -23.18 8.74 19.93
CA ARG A 495 -23.81 10.02 19.57
C ARG A 495 -24.14 10.91 20.77
N LYS A 496 -24.14 10.38 21.99
CA LYS A 496 -24.50 11.12 23.21
C LYS A 496 -23.32 11.84 23.86
N HIS A 497 -22.08 11.51 23.46
CA HIS A 497 -20.86 11.98 24.11
C HIS A 497 -19.89 12.61 23.11
N ASN A 498 -18.83 13.24 23.62
CA ASN A 498 -17.81 13.95 22.83
C ASN A 498 -16.81 12.98 22.16
N PHE A 499 -17.29 11.93 21.51
CA PHE A 499 -16.45 11.06 20.68
C PHE A 499 -16.03 11.81 19.41
N VAL A 500 -14.78 11.61 19.00
CA VAL A 500 -14.22 12.10 17.74
C VAL A 500 -13.97 10.94 16.79
N PHE A 501 -13.58 9.79 17.32
CA PHE A 501 -13.30 8.59 16.53
C PHE A 501 -14.00 7.34 17.06
N THR A 502 -14.34 6.44 16.14
CA THR A 502 -14.54 5.02 16.41
C THR A 502 -13.64 4.20 15.48
N PHE A 503 -12.95 3.19 15.99
CA PHE A 503 -12.12 2.28 15.19
C PHE A 503 -12.55 0.82 15.38
N ASN A 504 -12.63 0.06 14.28
CA ASN A 504 -12.91 -1.38 14.30
C ASN A 504 -12.14 -2.17 13.24
N GLY A 505 -12.08 -3.49 13.45
CA GLY A 505 -11.51 -4.50 12.55
C GLY A 505 -12.59 -5.42 12.00
N HIS A 506 -12.39 -6.73 12.09
CA HIS A 506 -13.39 -7.81 11.90
C HIS A 506 -13.80 -8.10 10.45
N VAL A 507 -14.00 -7.07 9.63
CA VAL A 507 -14.63 -7.21 8.32
C VAL A 507 -13.61 -7.59 7.25
N LEU A 508 -13.85 -8.69 6.53
CA LEU A 508 -12.85 -9.28 5.64
C LEU A 508 -12.71 -8.59 4.29
N ASN A 509 -13.82 -8.30 3.59
CA ASN A 509 -13.94 -7.91 2.17
C ASN A 509 -12.71 -7.19 1.56
N ASP A 510 -12.76 -5.87 1.37
CA ASP A 510 -11.58 -5.02 1.13
C ASP A 510 -10.92 -4.62 2.47
N GLY A 511 -11.62 -4.84 3.58
CA GLY A 511 -11.17 -4.58 4.94
C GLY A 511 -11.11 -3.10 5.29
N THR A 512 -11.81 -2.23 4.56
CA THR A 512 -11.82 -0.78 4.81
C THR A 512 -13.23 -0.21 4.82
N GLY A 513 -13.39 0.93 5.47
CA GLY A 513 -14.65 1.67 5.48
C GLY A 513 -14.46 2.98 6.23
N TYR A 514 -15.13 4.03 5.76
CA TYR A 514 -15.02 5.35 6.38
C TYR A 514 -16.33 6.13 6.21
N ARG A 515 -16.83 6.66 7.32
CA ARG A 515 -17.91 7.64 7.34
C ARG A 515 -17.71 8.65 8.45
N ALA A 516 -18.39 9.78 8.38
CA ALA A 516 -18.57 10.67 9.51
C ALA A 516 -20.03 11.08 9.66
N ASP A 517 -20.55 10.97 10.88
CA ASP A 517 -21.90 11.39 11.24
C ASP A 517 -21.84 12.41 12.38
N ARG A 518 -22.86 13.28 12.48
CA ARG A 518 -22.94 14.22 13.60
C ARG A 518 -23.48 13.54 14.85
N ASN A 519 -22.83 13.75 15.99
CA ASN A 519 -23.38 13.42 17.30
C ASN A 519 -24.54 14.36 17.68
N ASP A 520 -25.17 14.13 18.83
CA ASP A 520 -26.30 14.93 19.33
C ASP A 520 -25.92 16.40 19.62
N ALA A 521 -24.62 16.68 19.80
CA ALA A 521 -24.06 18.03 19.94
C ALA A 521 -23.69 18.68 18.60
N GLY A 522 -23.92 18.01 17.47
CA GLY A 522 -23.64 18.49 16.12
C GLY A 522 -22.18 18.36 15.68
N GLN A 523 -21.31 17.72 16.46
CA GLN A 523 -19.90 17.49 16.12
C GLN A 523 -19.75 16.22 15.27
N PHE A 524 -18.81 16.20 14.33
CA PHE A 524 -18.53 14.99 13.55
C PHE A 524 -17.82 13.93 14.39
N VAL A 525 -18.28 12.69 14.24
CA VAL A 525 -17.61 11.49 14.71
C VAL A 525 -17.16 10.71 13.49
N HIS A 526 -15.84 10.57 13.34
CA HIS A 526 -15.21 9.83 12.25
C HIS A 526 -15.14 8.35 12.62
N GLN A 527 -15.80 7.52 11.83
CA GLN A 527 -15.95 6.09 12.09
C GLN A 527 -15.17 5.35 11.00
N ILE A 528 -14.18 4.55 11.40
CA ILE A 528 -13.17 4.01 10.49
C ILE A 528 -12.97 2.51 10.74
N LEU A 529 -13.10 1.73 9.68
CA LEU A 529 -12.76 0.32 9.60
C LEU A 529 -11.36 0.17 8.97
N ALA A 530 -10.53 -0.69 9.57
CA ALA A 530 -9.28 -1.16 8.99
C ALA A 530 -9.07 -2.63 9.37
N ASN A 531 -8.92 -3.51 8.39
CA ASN A 531 -8.59 -4.91 8.53
C ASN A 531 -7.72 -5.34 7.36
N TYR A 532 -6.52 -5.83 7.62
CA TYR A 532 -5.57 -6.20 6.57
C TYR A 532 -5.42 -7.72 6.42
N GLN A 533 -6.07 -8.53 7.26
CA GLN A 533 -5.75 -9.95 7.45
C GLN A 533 -5.84 -10.80 6.18
N MET A 534 -6.66 -10.39 5.21
CA MET A 534 -6.86 -11.11 3.95
C MET A 534 -5.76 -10.90 2.91
N ARG A 535 -4.79 -10.03 3.18
CA ARG A 535 -3.65 -9.79 2.27
C ARG A 535 -2.58 -10.88 2.43
N GLU A 536 -1.63 -10.91 1.49
CA GLU A 536 -0.50 -11.85 1.51
C GLU A 536 0.21 -11.86 2.88
N LEU A 537 0.70 -13.03 3.29
CA LEU A 537 1.34 -13.25 4.60
C LEU A 537 0.46 -12.86 5.80
N GLY A 538 -0.87 -12.96 5.67
CA GLY A 538 -1.81 -12.65 6.75
C GLY A 538 -1.99 -11.17 7.02
N GLY A 539 -1.68 -10.31 6.04
CA GLY A 539 -1.75 -8.86 6.16
C GLY A 539 -0.47 -8.11 5.82
N GLY A 540 0.64 -8.79 5.51
CA GLY A 540 1.88 -8.19 5.03
C GLY A 540 2.55 -7.20 5.99
N GLY A 541 2.25 -7.27 7.29
CA GLY A 541 2.77 -6.36 8.32
C GLY A 541 2.14 -4.97 8.31
N TYR A 542 1.08 -4.73 7.55
CA TYR A 542 0.45 -3.41 7.50
C TYR A 542 -0.23 -3.02 8.82
N LEU A 543 0.00 -1.78 9.24
CA LEU A 543 -0.64 -1.09 10.36
C LEU A 543 -1.17 0.26 9.87
N ARG A 544 -2.08 0.90 10.63
CA ARG A 544 -2.59 2.23 10.28
C ARG A 544 -2.06 3.28 11.25
N LEU A 545 -1.40 4.31 10.73
CA LEU A 545 -1.01 5.51 11.46
C LEU A 545 -2.10 6.58 11.28
N VAL A 546 -2.53 7.15 12.39
CA VAL A 546 -3.46 8.28 12.44
C VAL A 546 -2.67 9.48 12.92
N GLU A 547 -2.13 10.25 11.97
CA GLU A 547 -1.22 11.37 12.27
C GLU A 547 -1.99 12.70 12.30
N PHE A 548 -2.00 13.35 13.46
CA PHE A 548 -2.67 14.62 13.71
C PHE A 548 -1.70 15.76 13.48
N ASP A 549 -2.07 16.69 12.60
CA ASP A 549 -1.28 17.89 12.37
C ASP A 549 -1.38 18.90 13.52
N PRO A 550 -0.37 19.78 13.66
CA PRO A 550 -0.36 20.80 14.70
C PRO A 550 -1.47 21.86 14.53
N ASP A 551 -2.18 21.87 13.40
CA ASP A 551 -3.33 22.76 13.17
C ASP A 551 -4.58 22.36 13.98
N GLY A 552 -4.58 21.17 14.57
CA GLY A 552 -5.65 20.65 15.41
C GLY A 552 -6.90 20.19 14.67
N ASN A 553 -6.87 20.12 13.34
CA ASN A 553 -8.01 19.76 12.50
C ASN A 553 -7.68 18.77 11.37
N THR A 554 -6.47 18.81 10.82
CA THR A 554 -6.05 17.92 9.74
C THR A 554 -5.50 16.62 10.33
N VAL A 555 -5.99 15.49 9.81
CA VAL A 555 -5.54 14.15 10.23
C VAL A 555 -5.26 13.31 9.00
N TYR A 556 -4.11 12.66 9.01
CA TYR A 556 -3.67 11.75 7.95
C TYR A 556 -3.90 10.32 8.39
N MET A 557 -4.65 9.56 7.61
CA MET A 557 -4.79 8.13 7.74
C MET A 557 -3.76 7.51 6.80
N LEU A 558 -2.78 6.77 7.33
CA LEU A 558 -1.69 6.20 6.54
C LEU A 558 -1.58 4.70 6.82
N ALA A 559 -1.77 3.85 5.83
CA ALA A 559 -1.51 2.42 5.98
C ALA A 559 -0.06 2.10 5.60
N TYR A 560 0.75 1.64 6.55
CA TYR A 560 2.18 1.41 6.38
C TYR A 560 2.57 -0.01 6.78
N SER A 561 3.48 -0.64 6.02
CA SER A 561 4.06 -1.93 6.38
C SER A 561 5.55 -1.78 6.72
N PRO A 562 5.98 -2.13 7.94
CA PRO A 562 7.40 -2.25 8.27
C PRO A 562 8.12 -3.38 7.53
N LEU A 563 7.40 -4.42 7.10
CA LEU A 563 7.97 -5.51 6.30
C LEU A 563 8.38 -5.02 4.92
N HIS A 564 7.51 -4.25 4.29
CA HIS A 564 7.67 -3.78 2.92
C HIS A 564 8.27 -2.37 2.81
N ASP A 565 8.42 -1.70 3.96
CA ASP A 565 8.88 -0.32 4.13
C ASP A 565 8.19 0.65 3.16
N ARG A 566 6.85 0.58 3.11
CA ARG A 566 6.03 1.36 2.18
C ARG A 566 4.62 1.63 2.72
N TYR A 567 3.99 2.67 2.18
CA TYR A 567 2.56 2.90 2.36
C TYR A 567 1.73 2.18 1.28
N MET A 568 0.48 1.84 1.61
CA MET A 568 -0.57 1.67 0.61
C MET A 568 -1.04 3.06 0.17
N LEU A 569 -1.31 3.25 -1.12
CA LEU A 569 -1.61 4.57 -1.69
C LEU A 569 -3.03 4.64 -2.24
N GLU A 570 -3.74 3.52 -2.25
CA GLU A 570 -5.15 3.46 -2.56
C GLU A 570 -5.95 4.35 -1.58
N GLY A 571 -6.98 5.04 -2.10
CA GLY A 571 -7.66 6.13 -1.39
C GLY A 571 -8.42 5.72 -0.14
N ASP A 572 -8.71 4.44 0.04
CA ASP A 572 -9.33 3.85 1.22
C ASP A 572 -8.30 3.44 2.30
N HIS A 573 -7.02 3.36 1.92
CA HIS A 573 -5.93 3.00 2.80
C HIS A 573 -5.21 4.21 3.35
N THR A 574 -4.93 5.18 2.47
CA THR A 574 -4.17 6.37 2.80
C THR A 574 -4.85 7.63 2.27
N PHE A 575 -5.31 8.48 3.18
CA PHE A 575 -6.11 9.68 2.86
C PHE A 575 -6.02 10.74 3.96
N THR A 576 -6.44 11.95 3.64
CA THR A 576 -6.49 13.08 4.59
C THR A 576 -7.94 13.37 4.98
N ILE A 577 -8.19 13.55 6.27
CA ILE A 577 -9.47 14.00 6.79
C ILE A 577 -9.33 15.36 7.48
N ARG A 578 -10.48 16.03 7.62
CA ARG A 578 -10.64 17.25 8.40
C ARG A 578 -11.67 16.96 9.48
N LEU A 579 -11.31 17.19 10.75
CA LEU A 579 -12.18 16.86 11.89
C LEU A 579 -13.52 17.60 11.89
N ASP A 580 -13.63 18.69 11.12
CA ASP A 580 -14.83 19.50 10.97
C ASP A 580 -15.66 19.18 9.72
N GLN A 581 -15.31 18.14 8.96
CA GLN A 581 -15.94 17.78 7.69
C GLN A 581 -16.18 16.27 7.54
N PRO A 582 -17.22 15.84 6.81
CA PRO A 582 -17.37 14.44 6.44
C PRO A 582 -16.44 14.06 5.27
N PRO A 583 -16.28 12.76 4.97
CA PRO A 583 -15.68 12.31 3.72
C PRO A 583 -16.37 12.96 2.50
N ALA A 584 -15.59 13.30 1.47
CA ALA A 584 -16.09 14.05 0.30
C ALA A 584 -17.04 13.23 -0.58
N ASP A 585 -16.89 11.92 -0.59
CA ASP A 585 -17.64 10.92 -1.33
C ASP A 585 -18.84 10.36 -0.55
N GLN A 586 -18.99 10.72 0.73
CA GLN A 586 -20.14 10.31 1.52
C GLN A 586 -21.42 10.97 0.97
N PRO A 587 -22.48 10.21 0.64
CA PRO A 587 -23.75 10.78 0.22
C PRO A 587 -24.29 11.77 1.25
N GLU A 588 -24.77 12.94 0.83
CA GLU A 588 -25.45 13.87 1.75
C GLU A 588 -26.64 13.15 2.39
N VAL A 589 -26.54 12.90 3.70
CA VAL A 589 -27.68 12.38 4.46
C VAL A 589 -28.72 13.49 4.54
N ASP A 590 -29.93 13.20 4.05
CA ASP A 590 -31.05 14.12 3.95
C ASP A 590 -31.23 14.88 5.28
N ARG A 591 -31.05 16.21 5.26
CA ARG A 591 -31.00 17.08 6.46
C ARG A 591 -32.32 17.17 7.24
N ALA A 592 -33.32 16.37 6.89
CA ALA A 592 -34.69 16.46 7.38
C ALA A 592 -34.99 15.64 8.66
N ALA A 593 -34.05 14.86 9.18
CA ALA A 593 -34.32 13.95 10.32
C ALA A 593 -33.80 14.44 11.69
N VAL A 594 -33.36 15.69 11.83
CA VAL A 594 -33.12 16.27 13.17
C VAL A 594 -34.45 16.77 13.72
N VAL A 595 -35.18 15.88 14.40
CA VAL A 595 -36.37 16.25 15.17
C VAL A 595 -35.92 17.18 16.30
N ALA A 596 -36.30 18.46 16.19
CA ALA A 596 -36.13 19.44 17.27
C ALA A 596 -36.78 18.91 18.57
N PRO A 597 -36.17 19.11 19.75
CA PRO A 597 -36.71 18.59 21.00
C PRO A 597 -38.09 19.22 21.26
N SER A 598 -39.10 18.36 21.38
CA SER A 598 -40.47 18.77 21.64
C SER A 598 -40.57 19.47 23.00
N ARG A 599 -40.99 20.74 22.97
CA ARG A 599 -41.42 21.44 24.18
C ARG A 599 -42.65 20.72 24.73
N VAL A 600 -42.52 20.18 25.94
CA VAL A 600 -43.64 19.66 26.73
C VAL A 600 -44.56 20.84 27.06
N SER A 601 -45.78 20.83 26.49
CA SER A 601 -46.90 21.63 26.97
C SER A 601 -48.03 20.70 27.40
N ALA A 602 -48.50 20.93 28.63
CA ALA A 602 -49.50 20.16 29.39
C ALA A 602 -50.82 19.88 28.64
N PRO A 603 -51.57 18.83 29.03
CA PRO A 603 -52.69 18.31 28.26
C PRO A 603 -53.98 19.13 28.44
N LYS A 604 -54.72 19.32 27.36
CA LYS A 604 -56.14 19.72 27.41
C LYS A 604 -57.00 18.81 26.54
N ALA A 605 -57.85 18.07 27.26
CA ALA A 605 -59.21 17.63 27.00
C ALA A 605 -59.63 17.13 25.60
N LEU A 606 -60.16 15.90 25.64
CA LEU A 606 -60.98 15.19 24.65
C LEU A 606 -62.14 16.00 24.07
N SER A 607 -62.39 15.82 22.77
CA SER A 607 -63.76 15.61 22.26
C SER A 607 -63.74 14.81 20.95
N GLN A 608 -64.51 13.71 20.96
CA GLN A 608 -65.35 13.13 19.89
C GLN A 608 -65.06 13.65 18.47
N GLY A 609 -64.67 12.84 17.48
CA GLY A 609 -65.20 11.53 17.12
C GLY A 609 -65.76 11.67 15.70
N ASP A 610 -65.32 10.88 14.73
CA ASP A 610 -66.25 10.19 13.83
C ASP A 610 -65.56 9.10 12.99
N LYS A 611 -66.38 8.11 12.66
CA LYS A 611 -66.07 6.88 11.95
C LYS A 611 -65.81 7.15 10.47
N GLN A 612 -64.92 6.38 9.84
CA GLN A 612 -65.27 5.62 8.62
C GLN A 612 -64.27 4.52 8.22
N ARG A 613 -64.80 3.30 8.31
CA ARG A 613 -64.60 2.03 7.58
C ARG A 613 -63.63 1.92 6.37
N ARG A 614 -63.02 0.71 6.36
CA ARG A 614 -62.77 -0.25 5.24
C ARG A 614 -61.60 0.12 4.30
N THR A 615 -60.72 -0.76 3.83
CA THR A 615 -60.58 -2.24 3.66
C THR A 615 -59.08 -2.47 3.37
N GLY A 616 -58.36 -3.45 3.93
CA GLY A 616 -58.42 -4.87 3.60
C GLY A 616 -57.68 -5.19 2.29
N HIS A 617 -56.40 -5.58 2.35
CA HIS A 617 -55.77 -6.51 1.39
C HIS A 617 -54.53 -7.16 2.01
N GLU A 618 -54.64 -8.47 2.24
CA GLU A 618 -53.53 -9.42 2.44
C GLU A 618 -52.82 -9.66 1.11
N ILE A 619 -51.49 -9.77 1.13
CA ILE A 619 -50.74 -10.50 0.10
C ILE A 619 -49.80 -11.48 0.81
N LYS A 620 -49.99 -12.75 0.47
CA LYS A 620 -49.21 -13.92 0.88
C LYS A 620 -47.85 -13.91 0.20
N ALA A 621 -46.81 -14.23 0.98
CA ALA A 621 -45.48 -14.56 0.50
C ALA A 621 -45.35 -16.08 0.25
N THR A 622 -44.72 -16.46 -0.85
CA THR A 622 -44.19 -17.80 -1.09
C THR A 622 -42.81 -17.69 -1.73
N GLN A 623 -41.86 -18.34 -1.04
CA GLN A 623 -40.52 -18.82 -1.42
C GLN A 623 -39.41 -17.80 -1.66
#